data_AF-A0A380NY03-F1
#
_entry.id   AF-A0A380NY03-F1
#
_cell.length_a   1.000
_cell.length_b   1.000
_cell.length_c   1.000
_cell.angle_alpha   90.00
_cell.angle_beta   90.00
_cell.angle_gamma   90.00
#
_symmetry.space_group_name_H-M   'P 1'
#
loop_
_entity.id
_entity.type
_entity.pdbx_description
1 polymer ?
#
loop_
_entity_poly.entity_id
_entity_poly.type
_entity_poly.pdbx_seq_one_letter_code
_entity_poly.pdbx_strand_id
1 'polypeptide(L)'
;MSTFLPGRGRKLGYVHFLPETLEDSISLPRPIKKLFYWYVMTFYKRMDHLMVVNPTFIDKLVNLGVKREKVTYIPNFVSKDTFYPLPTSEREDLRKKQGYQPDDFVVLGVGQVQERKGVFDFIKLAEANPQWQLFGQVVSHSER
;
A
#
# COMPACT_ATOMS: atom_id res chain seq x y z
N MET A 1 -9.32 -28.60 10.86
CA MET A 1 -9.95 -28.00 9.65
C MET A 1 -11.47 -27.89 9.85
N SER A 2 -11.96 -26.87 10.57
CA SER A 2 -13.40 -26.73 10.91
C SER A 2 -14.00 -25.37 10.51
N THR A 3 -13.16 -24.37 10.22
CA THR A 3 -13.56 -22.97 9.96
C THR A 3 -14.35 -22.75 8.66
N PHE A 4 -14.47 -23.76 7.79
CA PHE A 4 -15.06 -23.62 6.45
C PHE A 4 -16.38 -24.39 6.25
N LEU A 5 -16.97 -24.94 7.32
CA LEU A 5 -18.27 -25.62 7.24
C LEU A 5 -19.41 -24.60 7.06
N PRO A 6 -20.41 -24.90 6.19
CA PRO A 6 -21.59 -24.05 6.04
C PRO A 6 -22.35 -23.90 7.37
N GLY A 7 -22.88 -22.72 7.65
CA GLY A 7 -23.66 -22.43 8.86
C GLY A 7 -22.87 -21.89 10.07
N ARG A 8 -21.57 -21.61 9.96
CA ARG A 8 -20.77 -21.00 11.04
C ARG A 8 -20.28 -19.60 10.65
N GLY A 9 -21.04 -18.57 11.04
CA GLY A 9 -20.63 -17.17 10.95
C GLY A 9 -20.54 -16.60 9.52
N ARG A 10 -19.95 -15.40 9.41
CA ARG A 10 -19.67 -14.73 8.13
C ARG A 10 -18.18 -14.81 7.82
N LYS A 11 -17.83 -15.22 6.61
CA LYS A 11 -16.44 -15.27 6.14
C LYS A 11 -16.06 -13.93 5.52
N LEU A 12 -15.15 -13.22 6.18
CA LEU A 12 -14.58 -11.96 5.72
C LEU A 12 -13.16 -12.24 5.19
N GLY A 13 -12.92 -11.93 3.92
CA GLY A 13 -11.59 -11.97 3.32
C GLY A 13 -11.05 -10.57 3.15
N TYR A 14 -9.78 -10.36 3.50
CA TYR A 14 -9.09 -9.09 3.26
C TYR A 14 -8.12 -9.26 2.10
N VAL A 15 -8.28 -8.45 1.05
CA VAL A 15 -7.59 -8.62 -0.23
C VAL A 15 -6.57 -7.51 -0.42
N HIS A 16 -5.30 -7.87 -0.27
CA HIS A 16 -4.15 -6.98 -0.48
C HIS A 16 -3.46 -7.17 -1.83
N PHE A 17 -3.71 -8.29 -2.50
CA PHE A 17 -3.10 -8.62 -3.77
C PHE A 17 -4.09 -9.38 -4.65
N LEU A 18 -3.80 -9.41 -5.94
CA LEU A 18 -4.45 -10.28 -6.90
C LEU A 18 -3.44 -11.34 -7.38
N PRO A 19 -3.90 -12.52 -7.83
CA PRO A 19 -3.00 -13.52 -8.38
C PRO A 19 -2.06 -12.95 -9.45
N GLU A 20 -2.61 -12.14 -10.36
CA GLU A 20 -1.87 -11.47 -11.44
C GLU A 20 -0.76 -10.56 -10.91
N THR A 21 -1.02 -9.77 -9.86
CA THR A 21 0.00 -8.87 -9.27
C THR A 21 1.17 -9.62 -8.60
N LEU A 22 0.94 -10.87 -8.20
CA LEU A 22 1.99 -11.75 -7.68
C LEU A 22 2.80 -12.40 -8.79
N GLU A 23 2.24 -12.58 -9.99
CA GLU A 23 2.98 -13.13 -11.14
C GLU A 23 4.14 -12.22 -11.54
N ASP A 24 3.94 -10.90 -11.42
CA ASP A 24 4.98 -9.89 -11.66
C ASP A 24 6.01 -9.80 -10.52
N SER A 25 5.68 -10.35 -9.34
CA SER A 25 6.50 -10.22 -8.12
C SER A 25 7.30 -11.48 -7.79
N ILE A 26 6.86 -12.67 -8.20
CA ILE A 26 7.48 -13.96 -7.84
C ILE A 26 7.62 -14.86 -9.09
N SER A 27 8.85 -15.32 -9.33
CA SER A 27 9.14 -16.30 -10.39
C SER A 27 8.81 -17.71 -9.91
N LEU A 28 7.61 -18.19 -10.24
CA LEU A 28 7.18 -19.58 -10.00
C LEU A 28 7.12 -20.39 -11.32
N PRO A 29 7.47 -21.70 -11.30
CA PRO A 29 7.21 -22.60 -12.42
C PRO A 29 5.72 -22.62 -12.79
N ARG A 30 5.40 -22.69 -14.10
CA ARG A 30 4.03 -22.69 -14.64
C ARG A 30 3.02 -23.61 -13.93
N PRO A 31 3.32 -24.88 -13.59
CA PRO A 31 2.34 -25.74 -12.92
C PRO A 31 2.00 -25.24 -11.51
N ILE A 32 3.00 -24.75 -10.76
CA ILE A 32 2.82 -24.20 -9.41
C ILE A 32 2.01 -22.91 -9.47
N LYS A 33 2.24 -22.05 -10.48
CA LYS A 33 1.44 -20.85 -10.73
C LYS A 33 -0.04 -21.16 -10.90
N LYS A 34 -0.38 -22.15 -11.73
CA LYS A 34 -1.78 -22.54 -11.96
C LYS A 34 -2.46 -23.04 -10.68
N LEU A 35 -1.75 -23.83 -9.88
CA LEU A 35 -2.25 -24.31 -8.59
C LEU A 35 -2.47 -23.15 -7.60
N PHE A 36 -1.51 -22.24 -7.51
CA PHE A 36 -1.60 -21.05 -6.66
C PHE A 36 -2.78 -20.15 -7.06
N TYR A 37 -2.90 -19.83 -8.35
CA TYR A 37 -4.01 -19.05 -8.89
C TYR A 37 -5.36 -19.70 -8.56
N TRP A 38 -5.47 -21.02 -8.80
CA TRP A 38 -6.68 -21.77 -8.48
C TRP A 38 -7.02 -21.72 -6.99
N TYR A 39 -6.03 -21.85 -6.12
CA TYR A 39 -6.21 -21.76 -4.67
C TYR A 39 -6.72 -20.38 -4.24
N VAL A 40 -6.06 -19.30 -4.68
CA VAL A 40 -6.44 -17.92 -4.33
C VAL A 40 -7.85 -17.59 -4.84
N MET A 41 -8.16 -17.97 -6.08
CA MET A 41 -9.48 -17.71 -6.64
C MET A 41 -10.57 -18.54 -5.96
N THR A 42 -10.28 -19.78 -5.58
CA THR A 42 -11.19 -20.61 -4.79
C THR A 42 -11.43 -19.99 -3.42
N PHE A 43 -10.38 -19.48 -2.77
CA PHE A 43 -10.48 -18.77 -1.50
C PHE A 43 -11.39 -17.53 -1.62
N TYR A 44 -11.17 -16.65 -2.61
CA TYR A 44 -11.98 -15.44 -2.81
C TYR A 44 -13.45 -15.74 -3.10
N LYS A 45 -13.74 -16.69 -4.00
CA LYS A 45 -15.12 -17.03 -4.36
C LYS A 45 -15.93 -17.61 -3.18
N ARG A 46 -15.24 -18.22 -2.22
CA ARG A 46 -15.84 -18.82 -1.02
C ARG A 46 -16.14 -17.81 0.08
N MET A 47 -15.63 -16.58 0.02
CA MET A 47 -15.92 -15.55 1.03
C MET A 47 -17.36 -15.03 0.90
N ASP A 48 -17.91 -14.56 2.02
CA ASP A 48 -19.20 -13.87 2.04
C ASP A 48 -19.00 -12.39 1.73
N HIS A 49 -17.92 -11.79 2.26
CA HIS A 49 -17.45 -10.45 1.89
C HIS A 49 -15.93 -10.44 1.67
N LEU A 50 -15.49 -9.65 0.70
CA LEU A 50 -14.10 -9.33 0.40
C LEU A 50 -13.90 -7.84 0.61
N MET A 51 -13.05 -7.48 1.57
CA MET A 51 -12.64 -6.11 1.79
C MET A 51 -11.41 -5.81 0.94
N VAL A 52 -11.49 -4.77 0.13
CA VAL A 52 -10.37 -4.29 -0.70
C VAL A 52 -9.92 -2.90 -0.24
N VAL A 53 -8.62 -2.66 -0.26
CA VAL A 53 -8.01 -1.35 0.09
C VAL A 53 -7.85 -0.41 -1.09
N ASN A 54 -8.12 -0.89 -2.30
CA ASN A 54 -8.01 -0.14 -3.53
C ASN A 54 -9.27 -0.41 -4.38
N PRO A 55 -10.04 0.63 -4.77
CA PRO A 55 -11.27 0.44 -5.52
C PRO A 55 -11.05 -0.24 -6.88
N THR A 56 -9.85 -0.14 -7.48
CA THR A 56 -9.51 -0.83 -8.74
C THR A 56 -9.57 -2.35 -8.62
N PHE A 57 -9.46 -2.91 -7.39
CA PHE A 57 -9.56 -4.35 -7.19
C PHE A 57 -10.99 -4.87 -7.34
N ILE A 58 -12.01 -4.02 -7.21
CA ILE A 58 -13.41 -4.43 -7.35
C ILE A 58 -13.64 -5.01 -8.74
N ASP A 59 -13.34 -4.23 -9.79
CA ASP A 59 -13.60 -4.66 -11.17
C ASP A 59 -12.69 -5.82 -11.57
N LYS A 60 -11.43 -5.83 -11.10
CA LYS A 60 -10.53 -6.97 -11.32
C LYS A 60 -11.08 -8.26 -10.70
N LEU A 61 -11.53 -8.25 -9.45
CA LEU A 61 -12.12 -9.43 -8.81
C LEU A 61 -13.42 -9.87 -9.51
N VAL A 62 -14.23 -8.93 -9.99
CA VAL A 62 -15.43 -9.22 -10.78
C VAL A 62 -15.08 -9.93 -12.08
N ASN A 63 -14.08 -9.44 -12.81
CA ASN A 63 -13.60 -10.08 -14.04
C ASN A 63 -13.05 -11.50 -13.78
N LEU A 64 -12.52 -11.76 -12.59
CA LEU A 64 -12.06 -13.09 -12.17
C LEU A 64 -13.20 -14.00 -11.65
N GLY A 65 -14.44 -13.51 -11.69
CA GLY A 65 -15.67 -14.24 -11.38
C GLY A 65 -16.11 -14.18 -9.92
N VAL A 66 -15.68 -13.17 -9.16
CA VAL A 66 -16.27 -12.85 -7.85
C VAL A 66 -17.51 -12.00 -8.05
N LYS A 67 -18.58 -12.28 -7.33
CA LYS A 67 -19.81 -11.47 -7.41
C LYS A 67 -19.57 -10.07 -6.81
N ARG A 68 -19.98 -9.01 -7.51
CA ARG A 68 -19.69 -7.61 -7.14
C ARG A 68 -20.23 -7.26 -5.75
N GLU A 69 -21.41 -7.76 -5.40
CA GLU A 69 -22.07 -7.53 -4.11
C GLU A 69 -21.29 -8.10 -2.91
N LYS A 70 -20.32 -8.99 -3.16
CA LYS A 70 -19.42 -9.50 -2.13
C LYS A 70 -18.20 -8.61 -1.90
N VAL A 71 -17.92 -7.64 -2.76
CA VAL A 71 -16.69 -6.84 -2.68
C VAL A 71 -17.00 -5.46 -2.13
N THR A 72 -16.35 -5.11 -1.02
CA THR A 72 -16.52 -3.83 -0.33
C THR A 72 -15.17 -3.11 -0.26
N TYR A 73 -15.13 -1.86 -0.73
CA TYR A 73 -13.96 -1.01 -0.56
C TYR A 73 -13.94 -0.37 0.83
N ILE A 74 -12.83 -0.56 1.55
CA ILE A 74 -12.54 0.11 2.80
C ILE A 74 -11.10 0.62 2.69
N PRO A 75 -10.88 1.96 2.63
CA PRO A 75 -9.52 2.50 2.59
C PRO A 75 -8.74 2.18 3.86
N ASN A 76 -7.43 2.17 3.74
CA ASN A 76 -6.57 2.28 4.92
C ASN A 76 -6.63 3.71 5.46
N PHE A 77 -6.87 3.84 6.76
CA PHE A 77 -6.90 5.13 7.45
C PHE A 77 -5.68 5.29 8.36
N VAL A 78 -5.34 6.54 8.69
CA VAL A 78 -4.34 6.89 9.69
C VAL A 78 -5.01 7.60 10.87
N SER A 79 -4.43 7.48 12.06
CA SER A 79 -4.96 8.18 13.24
C SER A 79 -4.72 9.69 13.13
N LYS A 80 -5.77 10.47 13.38
CA LYS A 80 -5.67 11.94 13.45
C LYS A 80 -4.97 12.42 14.72
N ASP A 81 -4.90 11.59 15.76
CA ASP A 81 -4.17 11.90 16.98
C ASP A 81 -2.65 11.83 16.77
N THR A 82 -2.21 11.12 15.72
CA THR A 82 -0.79 10.98 15.36
C THR A 82 -0.43 11.77 14.11
N PHE A 83 -1.33 11.83 13.12
CA PHE A 83 -1.11 12.51 11.84
C PHE A 83 -2.01 13.74 11.74
N TYR A 84 -1.49 14.87 12.19
CA TYR A 84 -2.16 16.17 12.13
C TYR A 84 -1.18 17.29 11.78
N PRO A 85 -1.64 18.41 11.21
CA PRO A 85 -0.79 19.58 11.00
C PRO A 85 -0.33 20.17 12.32
N LEU A 86 0.98 20.35 12.48
CA LEU A 86 1.55 21.08 13.62
C LEU A 86 1.19 22.57 13.55
N PRO A 87 1.07 23.26 14.70
CA PRO A 87 0.95 24.72 14.75
C PRO A 87 2.06 25.43 13.98
N THR A 88 1.76 26.62 13.44
CA THR A 88 2.71 27.38 12.61
C THR A 88 4.04 27.66 13.33
N SER A 89 3.99 28.03 14.61
CA SER A 89 5.20 28.28 15.42
C SER A 89 6.09 27.04 15.53
N GLU A 90 5.51 25.88 15.82
CA GLU A 90 6.26 24.63 15.91
C GLU A 90 6.85 24.21 14.56
N ARG A 91 6.13 24.47 13.46
CA ARG A 91 6.63 24.22 12.10
C ARG A 91 7.83 25.12 11.77
N GLU A 92 7.76 26.41 12.10
CA GLU A 92 8.86 27.35 11.88
C GLU A 92 10.09 26.98 12.72
N ASP A 93 9.88 26.61 13.98
CA ASP A 93 10.96 26.16 14.85
C ASP A 93 11.59 24.86 14.35
N LEU A 94 10.80 23.92 13.82
CA LEU A 94 11.32 22.70 13.22
C LEU A 94 12.16 23.01 11.96
N ARG A 95 11.70 23.93 11.11
CA ARG A 95 12.48 24.37 9.92
C ARG A 95 13.82 24.97 10.34
N LYS A 96 13.81 25.89 11.30
CA LYS A 96 15.04 26.51 11.86
C LYS A 96 15.99 25.45 12.45
N LYS A 97 15.46 24.51 13.24
CA LYS A 97 16.24 23.40 13.83
C LYS A 97 16.89 22.50 12.78
N GLN A 98 16.27 22.36 11.61
CA GLN A 98 16.79 21.58 10.48
C GLN A 98 17.64 22.43 9.52
N GLY A 99 17.85 23.72 9.80
CA GLY A 99 18.66 24.62 8.98
C GLY A 99 17.96 25.19 7.74
N TYR A 100 16.63 25.08 7.63
CA TYR A 100 15.86 25.61 6.50
C TYR A 100 15.38 27.04 6.74
N GLN A 101 15.35 27.84 5.67
CA GLN A 101 14.73 29.16 5.65
C GLN A 101 13.20 29.04 5.60
N PRO A 102 12.44 30.06 6.04
CA PRO A 102 10.98 30.06 5.97
C PRO A 102 10.45 29.76 4.56
N ASP A 103 11.12 30.30 3.54
CA ASP A 103 10.65 30.31 2.15
C ASP A 103 11.25 29.18 1.29
N ASP A 104 12.12 28.33 1.86
CA ASP A 104 12.71 27.20 1.13
C ASP A 104 11.62 26.26 0.62
N PHE A 105 11.70 25.92 -0.67
CA PHE A 105 10.89 24.85 -1.24
C PHE A 105 11.49 23.50 -0.86
N VAL A 106 10.83 22.79 0.07
CA VAL A 106 11.31 21.52 0.62
C VAL A 106 10.46 20.36 0.08
N VAL A 107 11.12 19.36 -0.51
CA VAL A 107 10.51 18.09 -0.92
C VAL A 107 11.00 16.99 0.00
N LEU A 108 10.05 16.35 0.70
CA LEU A 108 10.32 15.27 1.64
C LEU A 108 9.89 13.92 1.05
N GLY A 109 10.84 13.01 0.87
CA GLY A 109 10.58 11.61 0.58
C GLY A 109 10.62 10.77 1.86
N VAL A 110 9.51 10.12 2.23
CA VAL A 110 9.46 9.19 3.38
C VAL A 110 9.13 7.79 2.89
N GLY A 111 10.03 6.84 3.11
CA GLY A 111 9.78 5.46 2.74
C GLY A 111 10.98 4.54 2.89
N GLN A 112 10.76 3.25 2.62
CA GLN A 112 11.86 2.31 2.47
C GLN A 112 12.59 2.58 1.16
N VAL A 113 13.92 2.46 1.15
CA VAL A 113 14.72 2.55 -0.07
C VAL A 113 14.50 1.28 -0.89
N GLN A 114 13.62 1.38 -1.89
CA GLN A 114 13.30 0.29 -2.82
C GLN A 114 13.09 0.90 -4.21
N GLU A 115 13.62 0.27 -5.26
CA GLU A 115 13.56 0.79 -6.63
C GLU A 115 12.13 1.07 -7.08
N ARG A 116 11.19 0.16 -6.79
CA ARG A 116 9.75 0.31 -7.10
C ARG A 116 9.07 1.51 -6.44
N LYS A 117 9.71 2.13 -5.43
CA LYS A 117 9.20 3.33 -4.74
C LYS A 117 9.72 4.64 -5.37
N GLY A 118 10.39 4.57 -6.52
CA GLY A 118 10.80 5.75 -7.29
C GLY A 118 12.00 6.49 -6.70
N VAL A 119 12.87 5.79 -5.96
CA VAL A 119 14.07 6.43 -5.34
C VAL A 119 14.97 7.07 -6.38
N PHE A 120 15.15 6.42 -7.53
CA PHE A 120 15.95 6.99 -8.64
C PHE A 120 15.29 8.21 -9.27
N ASP A 121 13.96 8.23 -9.37
CA ASP A 121 13.23 9.39 -9.88
C ASP A 121 13.33 10.57 -8.90
N PHE A 122 13.32 10.31 -7.59
CA PHE A 122 13.56 11.30 -6.56
C PHE A 122 14.98 11.90 -6.63
N ILE A 123 15.99 11.06 -6.87
CA ILE A 123 17.38 11.51 -7.07
C ILE A 123 17.49 12.39 -8.33
N LYS A 124 16.93 11.93 -9.46
CA LYS A 124 16.91 12.72 -10.70
C LYS A 124 16.19 14.06 -10.54
N LEU A 125 15.11 14.08 -9.75
CA LEU A 125 14.40 15.32 -9.43
C LEU A 125 15.29 16.30 -8.67
N ALA A 126 16.11 15.81 -7.73
CA ALA A 126 17.06 16.61 -6.97
C ALA A 126 18.19 17.15 -7.85
N GLU A 127 18.76 16.31 -8.70
CA GLU A 127 19.80 16.71 -9.66
C GLU A 127 19.30 17.76 -10.65
N ALA A 128 18.06 17.63 -11.12
CA ALA A 128 17.46 18.57 -12.05
C ALA A 128 17.04 19.91 -11.40
N ASN A 129 16.93 19.96 -10.06
CA ASN A 129 16.46 21.14 -9.33
C ASN A 129 17.37 21.47 -8.13
N PRO A 130 18.63 21.89 -8.37
CA PRO A 130 19.61 22.15 -7.32
C PRO A 130 19.22 23.32 -6.39
N GLN A 131 18.26 24.14 -6.78
CA GLN A 131 17.71 25.24 -5.98
C GLN A 131 16.69 24.79 -4.92
N TRP A 132 16.20 23.54 -4.97
CA TRP A 132 15.24 23.01 -4.01
C TRP A 132 15.93 22.18 -2.92
N GLN A 133 15.31 22.10 -1.75
CA GLN A 133 15.78 21.26 -0.66
C GLN A 133 15.10 19.89 -0.74
N LEU A 134 15.84 18.84 -1.08
CA LEU A 134 15.31 17.48 -1.15
C LEU A 134 15.87 16.62 -0.01
N PHE A 135 14.99 16.04 0.81
CA PHE A 135 15.37 15.18 1.94
C PHE A 135 14.67 13.83 1.84
N GLY A 136 15.44 12.75 1.90
CA GLY A 136 14.93 11.38 1.91
C GLY A 136 15.13 10.72 3.28
N GLN A 137 14.05 10.36 3.97
CA GLN A 137 14.12 9.59 5.21
C GLN A 137 13.95 8.10 4.91
N VAL A 138 15.01 7.33 5.18
CA VAL A 138 14.98 5.87 5.10
C VAL A 138 14.29 5.30 6.32
N VAL A 139 13.13 4.71 6.12
CA VAL A 139 12.43 3.96 7.18
C VAL A 139 12.95 2.51 7.13
N SER A 140 13.94 2.16 7.95
CA SER A 140 14.27 0.75 8.20
C SER A 140 13.14 0.11 9.01
N HIS A 141 12.83 -1.17 8.76
CA HIS A 141 11.98 -1.92 9.68
C HIS A 141 12.66 -1.93 11.06
N SER A 142 12.17 -1.12 12.00
CA SER A 142 12.32 -1.49 13.41
C SER A 142 11.27 -2.56 13.65
N GLU A 143 11.72 -3.79 13.90
CA GLU A 143 10.86 -4.82 14.48
C GLU A 143 10.19 -4.21 15.72
N ARG A 144 8.87 -4.12 15.67
CA ARG A 144 8.00 -3.90 16.83
C ARG A 144 7.17 -5.16 17.01
#